data_AF-K1UY54-F1
#
_entry.id   AF-K1UY54-F1
#
_cell.length_a   1.000
_cell.length_b   1.000
_cell.length_c   1.000
_cell.angle_alpha   90.00
_cell.angle_beta   90.00
_cell.angle_gamma   90.00
#
_symmetry.space_group_name_H-M   'P 1'
#
loop_
_entity.id
_entity.type
_entity.pdbx_description
1 polymer ?
#
loop_
_entity_poly.entity_id
_entity_poly.type
_entity_poly.pdbx_seq_one_letter_code
_entity_poly.pdbx_strand_id
1 'polypeptide(L)' 'MIIGIMGAMPDEVDQLCAKLEQVTKETYAGVEYHQGMLNGRQVVVCC' A
#
# COMPACT_ATOMS: atom_id res chain seq x y z
N MET A 1 -3.62 14.75 -2.94
CA MET A 1 -4.54 13.70 -3.41
C MET A 1 -3.86 12.37 -3.16
N ILE A 2 -4.55 11.42 -2.54
CA ILE A 2 -4.01 10.09 -2.17
C ILE A 2 -4.69 9.04 -3.07
N ILE A 3 -3.93 8.07 -3.57
CA ILE A 3 -4.44 6.97 -4.42
C ILE A 3 -4.57 5.72 -3.55
N GLY A 4 -5.78 5.15 -3.49
CA GLY A 4 -6.03 3.86 -2.85
C GLY A 4 -5.93 2.71 -3.84
N ILE A 5 -5.21 1.65 -3.49
CA ILE A 5 -5.06 0.41 -4.27
C ILE A 5 -5.44 -0.76 -3.36
N MET A 6 -6.37 -1.59 -3.80
CA MET A 6 -6.85 -2.75 -3.02
C MET A 6 -6.53 -4.03 -3.79
N GLY A 7 -5.91 -4.99 -3.11
CA GLY A 7 -5.77 -6.38 -3.55
C GLY A 7 -6.57 -7.31 -2.63
N ALA A 8 -6.95 -8.48 -3.12
CA ALA A 8 -7.61 -9.52 -2.32
C ALA A 8 -6.59 -10.50 -1.71
N MET A 9 -5.43 -10.67 -2.36
CA MET A 9 -4.36 -11.54 -1.88
C MET A 9 -3.03 -10.78 -1.80
N PRO A 10 -2.14 -11.10 -0.84
CA PRO A 10 -0.83 -10.45 -0.71
C PRO A 10 0.00 -10.48 -2.02
N ASP A 11 -0.04 -11.61 -2.73
CA ASP A 11 0.72 -11.80 -3.97
C ASP A 11 0.35 -10.78 -5.08
N GLU A 12 -0.87 -10.22 -5.04
CA GLU A 12 -1.34 -9.21 -6.00
C GLU A 12 -0.73 -7.83 -5.74
N VAL A 13 -0.38 -7.53 -4.48
CA VAL A 13 0.08 -6.21 -4.03
C VAL A 13 1.57 -6.17 -3.68
N ASP A 14 2.21 -7.32 -3.44
CA ASP A 14 3.61 -7.42 -3.01
C ASP A 14 4.59 -6.68 -3.92
N GLN A 15 4.45 -6.83 -5.24
CA GLN A 15 5.32 -6.14 -6.21
C GLN A 15 5.15 -4.61 -6.16
N LEU A 16 3.96 -4.14 -5.76
CA LEU A 16 3.65 -2.72 -5.68
C LEU A 16 4.10 -2.15 -4.34
N CYS A 17 3.85 -2.86 -3.23
CA CYS A 17 4.37 -2.54 -1.90
C CYS A 17 5.90 -2.49 -1.89
N ALA A 18 6.58 -3.38 -2.60
CA ALA A 18 8.05 -3.40 -2.71
C ALA A 18 8.63 -2.17 -3.44
N LYS A 19 7.82 -1.46 -4.24
CA LYS A 19 8.22 -0.24 -4.97
C LYS A 19 7.85 1.04 -4.24
N LEU A 20 7.16 0.96 -3.10
CA LEU A 20 6.81 2.14 -2.31
C LEU A 20 8.05 2.66 -1.60
N GLU A 21 8.19 3.98 -1.61
CA GLU A 21 9.19 4.69 -0.82
C GLU A 21 8.54 5.26 0.44
N GLN A 22 9.32 5.44 1.51
CA GLN A 22 8.87 6.04 2.77
C GLN A 22 7.66 5.32 3.38
N VAL A 23 7.68 3.99 3.36
CA VAL A 23 6.53 3.17 3.77
C VAL A 23 6.26 3.28 5.27
N THR A 24 5.01 3.55 5.61
CA THR A 24 4.43 3.35 6.93
C THR A 24 3.36 2.29 6.85
N LYS A 25 3.32 1.38 7.84
CA LYS A 25 2.32 0.32 7.92
C LYS A 25 1.38 0.57 9.08
N GLU A 26 0.09 0.38 8.86
CA GLU A 26 -0.95 0.42 9.89
C GLU A 26 -1.88 -0.78 9.72
N THR A 27 -2.30 -1.38 10.83
CA THR A 27 -3.28 -2.47 10.80
C THR A 27 -4.60 -1.98 11.40
N TYR A 28 -5.68 -2.09 10.64
CA TYR A 28 -7.01 -1.71 11.09
C TYR A 28 -8.03 -2.78 10.72
N ALA A 29 -8.84 -3.22 11.69
CA ALA A 29 -9.86 -4.26 11.52
C ALA A 29 -9.34 -5.57 10.87
N GLY A 30 -8.06 -5.91 11.09
CA GLY A 30 -7.42 -7.10 10.52
C GLY A 30 -6.86 -6.92 9.10
N VAL A 31 -6.93 -5.71 8.52
CA VAL A 31 -6.40 -5.35 7.20
C VAL A 31 -5.09 -4.58 7.39
N GLU A 32 -4.06 -4.92 6.60
CA GLU A 32 -2.77 -4.20 6.62
C GLU A 32 -2.76 -3.11 5.53
N TYR A 33 -2.53 -1.87 5.94
CA TYR A 33 -2.43 -0.70 5.08
C TYR A 33 -0.97 -0.27 4.97
N HIS A 34 -0.45 -0.26 3.74
CA HIS A 34 0.90 0.20 3.39
C HIS A 34 0.76 1.56 2.72
N GLN A 35 1.11 2.60 3.44
CA GLN A 35 1.12 3.97 2.91
C GLN A 35 2.54 4.35 2.52
N GLY A 36 2.74 4.90 1.33
CA GLY A 36 4.04 5.38 0.87
C GLY A 36 3.95 6.27 -0.36
N MET A 37 5.10 6.49 -1.00
CA MET A 37 5.23 7.22 -2.26
C MET A 37 5.51 6.26 -3.41
N LEU A 38 4.79 6.43 -4.52
CA LEU A 38 5.05 5.74 -5.79
C LEU A 38 5.12 6.76 -6.91
N ASN A 39 6.28 6.88 -7.57
CA ASN A 39 6.52 7.87 -8.64
C ASN A 39 6.14 9.31 -8.22
N GLY A 40 6.50 9.70 -6.99
CA GLY A 40 6.19 11.04 -6.44
C GLY A 40 4.72 11.28 -6.07
N ARG A 41 3.88 10.23 -6.07
CA ARG A 41 2.48 10.31 -5.65
C ARG A 41 2.27 9.51 -4.37
N GLN A 42 1.43 10.04 -3.49
CA GLN A 42 1.05 9.36 -2.26
C GLN A 42 0.06 8.23 -2.56
N VAL A 43 0.38 7.02 -2.12
CA VAL A 43 -0.38 5.80 -2.36
C VAL A 43 -0.61 5.08 -1.03
N VAL A 44 -1.80 4.49 -0.88
CA VAL A 44 -2.14 3.54 0.18
C VAL A 44 -2.54 2.23 -0.47
N VAL A 45 -1.89 1.13 -0.07
CA VAL A 45 -2.16 -0.21 -0.57
C VAL A 45 -2.71 -1.05 0.58
N CYS A 46 -3.78 -1.80 0.36
CA CYS A 46 -4.29 -2.75 1.34
C CYS A 46 -4.55 -4.12 0.76
N CYS A 47 -4.39 -5.14 1.60
CA CYS A 47 -4.82 -6.53 1.38
C CYS A 47 -5.58 -7.03 2.60
#